data_AF-A0A2H0N4F9-F1
#
_entry.id   AF-A0A2H0N4F9-F1
#
_cell.length_a   1.000
_cell.length_b   1.000
_cell.length_c   1.000
_cell.angle_alpha   90.00
_cell.angle_beta   90.00
_cell.angle_gamma   90.00
#
_symmetry.space_group_name_H-M   'P 1'
#
loop_
_entity.id
_entity.type
_entity.pdbx_description
1 polymer ?
#
loop_
_entity_poly.entity_id
_entity_poly.type
_entity_poly.pdbx_seq_one_letter_code
_entity_poly.pdbx_strand_id
1 'polypeptide(L)'
;MILKELYKIVYLGSQKPLFFWLDQYNRIRKNVLLEPEMNTQRLHETNVKLNFQKLIKIFEEKNPNELDLAKALDSLSPIFSIDNTKKDILKLVNDYIQKSVTFVNLAQKTESFRLKRAQISIHWSQKEKTEFDDRLFKNEGMQFCLEYYLTIYKKIIDATSIEEKKSYIENTQVDLGAGGVPGLWTDFQSMDVAEKFIFLILDDDLRNALLDIYFETRIRFMKLHVIKNKQEQPHIDYAGISLEELILSFRQLLLVFLSTYQKQGTEQLKSYFFTPYGNKPLIRDIHL
;
A
#
# COMPACT_ATOMS: atom_id res chain seq x y z
N MET A 1 14.72 0.00 -24.10
CA MET A 1 13.29 0.19 -24.51
C MET A 1 12.61 0.92 -23.39
N ILE A 2 12.37 2.21 -23.59
CA ILE A 2 11.89 3.16 -22.59
C ILE A 2 10.64 2.66 -21.82
N LEU A 3 9.72 1.97 -22.49
CA LEU A 3 8.51 1.41 -21.85
C LEU A 3 8.85 0.46 -20.68
N LYS A 4 9.94 -0.32 -20.75
CA LYS A 4 10.35 -1.19 -19.62
C LYS A 4 10.78 -0.39 -18.40
N GLU A 5 11.50 0.72 -18.60
CA GLU A 5 11.95 1.55 -17.50
C GLU A 5 10.80 2.41 -16.92
N LEU A 6 9.95 2.96 -17.79
CA LEU A 6 8.72 3.63 -17.37
C LEU A 6 7.79 2.68 -16.61
N TYR A 7 7.69 1.43 -17.07
CA TYR A 7 6.94 0.38 -16.38
C TYR A 7 7.43 0.14 -14.95
N LYS A 8 8.75 0.11 -14.72
CA LYS A 8 9.28 -0.03 -13.35
C LYS A 8 8.81 1.09 -12.43
N ILE A 9 8.77 2.33 -12.92
CA ILE A 9 8.32 3.48 -12.14
C ILE A 9 6.82 3.38 -11.83
N VAL A 10 5.96 3.13 -12.83
CA VAL A 10 4.51 3.01 -12.58
C VAL A 10 4.18 1.77 -11.76
N TYR A 11 4.96 0.69 -11.88
CA TYR A 11 4.79 -0.52 -11.07
C TYR A 11 5.03 -0.21 -9.59
N LEU A 12 6.16 0.42 -9.25
CA LEU A 12 6.45 0.82 -7.86
C LEU A 12 5.43 1.84 -7.34
N GLY A 13 5.10 2.84 -8.15
CA GLY A 13 4.09 3.85 -7.79
C GLY A 13 2.68 3.28 -7.62
N SER A 14 2.34 2.18 -8.28
CA SER A 14 1.07 1.49 -8.06
C SER A 14 1.00 0.72 -6.75
N GLN A 15 2.16 0.48 -6.11
CA GLN A 15 2.26 -0.36 -4.91
C GLN A 15 2.29 0.46 -3.63
N LYS A 16 3.04 1.56 -3.61
CA LYS A 16 3.24 2.40 -2.42
C LYS A 16 3.65 3.84 -2.76
N PRO A 17 3.42 4.79 -1.84
CA PRO A 17 3.80 6.20 -2.03
C PRO A 17 5.29 6.42 -2.34
N LEU A 18 5.59 7.41 -3.17
CA LEU A 18 6.94 7.74 -3.67
C LEU A 18 8.00 7.87 -2.58
N PHE A 19 7.64 8.44 -1.43
CA PHE A 19 8.62 8.68 -0.36
C PHE A 19 9.26 7.38 0.18
N PHE A 20 8.62 6.22 0.02
CA PHE A 20 9.17 4.91 0.41
C PHE A 20 10.10 4.26 -0.61
N TRP A 21 10.22 4.84 -1.80
CA TRP A 21 11.03 4.29 -2.87
C TRP A 21 11.72 5.39 -3.69
N LEU A 22 11.88 6.58 -3.09
CA LEU A 22 12.51 7.73 -3.71
C LEU A 22 13.94 7.41 -4.20
N ASP A 23 14.68 6.60 -3.45
CA ASP A 23 16.02 6.14 -3.86
C ASP A 23 15.98 5.23 -5.08
N GLN A 24 14.99 4.33 -5.16
CA GLN A 24 14.79 3.47 -6.32
C GLN A 24 14.35 4.29 -7.53
N TYR A 25 13.42 5.22 -7.35
CA TYR A 25 13.03 6.21 -8.35
C TYR A 25 14.24 6.97 -8.89
N ASN A 26 15.10 7.49 -8.01
CA ASN A 26 16.30 8.24 -8.37
C ASN A 26 17.30 7.42 -9.19
N ARG A 27 17.36 6.09 -8.99
CA ARG A 27 18.17 5.18 -9.79
C ARG A 27 17.52 4.90 -11.15
N ILE A 28 16.22 4.59 -11.18
CA ILE A 28 15.49 4.23 -12.40
C ILE A 28 15.40 5.44 -13.34
N ARG A 29 15.05 6.63 -12.83
CA ARG A 29 14.89 7.84 -13.67
C ARG A 29 16.16 8.22 -14.42
N LYS A 30 17.34 7.98 -13.84
CA LYS A 30 18.62 8.25 -14.51
C LYS A 30 18.76 7.41 -15.76
N ASN A 31 18.38 6.14 -15.71
CA ASN A 31 18.39 5.27 -16.89
C ASN A 31 17.38 5.73 -17.94
N VAL A 32 16.23 6.27 -17.52
CA VAL A 32 15.24 6.83 -18.46
C VAL A 32 15.74 8.11 -19.12
N LEU A 33 16.38 9.01 -18.37
CA LEU A 33 17.00 10.23 -18.91
C LEU A 33 18.19 9.90 -19.83
N LEU A 34 18.88 8.78 -19.59
CA LEU A 34 20.00 8.26 -20.39
C LEU A 34 19.57 7.41 -21.60
N GLU A 35 18.31 6.96 -21.68
CA GLU A 35 17.68 6.42 -22.90
C GLU A 35 16.83 7.48 -23.64
N PRO A 36 17.41 8.59 -24.17
CA PRO A 36 16.70 9.50 -25.05
C PRO A 36 16.93 9.08 -26.51
N GLU A 37 16.55 7.86 -26.91
CA GLU A 37 16.60 7.49 -28.34
C GLU A 37 15.73 8.39 -29.23
N MET A 38 14.92 9.28 -28.65
CA MET A 38 14.44 10.45 -29.37
C MET A 38 14.46 11.71 -28.49
N ASN A 39 15.51 12.50 -28.65
CA ASN A 39 15.44 13.96 -28.61
C ASN A 39 14.02 14.42 -29.00
N THR A 40 13.24 14.97 -28.07
CA THR A 40 11.92 15.57 -28.36
C THR A 40 12.01 16.61 -29.48
N GLN A 41 13.22 17.13 -29.75
CA GLN A 41 13.57 17.96 -30.90
C GLN A 41 13.16 17.37 -32.28
N ARG A 42 13.11 16.03 -32.44
CA ARG A 42 12.72 15.36 -33.70
C ARG A 42 11.23 15.07 -33.82
N LEU A 43 10.48 15.16 -32.73
CA LEU A 43 9.03 15.09 -32.77
C LEU A 43 8.49 16.46 -33.20
N HIS A 44 7.57 16.48 -34.17
CA HIS A 44 6.78 17.69 -34.44
C HIS A 44 5.99 18.10 -33.18
N GLU A 45 5.62 19.38 -33.07
CA GLU A 45 4.78 19.88 -31.97
C GLU A 45 3.44 19.13 -31.94
N THR A 46 3.42 18.08 -31.13
CA THR A 46 2.32 17.13 -30.98
C THR A 46 2.10 16.92 -29.49
N ASN A 47 0.90 16.50 -29.10
CA ASN A 47 0.58 16.18 -27.70
C ASN A 47 1.56 15.16 -27.10
N VAL A 48 2.08 14.25 -27.93
CA VAL A 48 3.14 13.28 -27.58
C VAL A 48 4.39 13.99 -27.09
N LYS A 49 4.91 14.95 -27.87
CA LYS A 49 6.12 15.72 -27.52
C LYS A 49 5.93 16.49 -26.21
N LEU A 50 4.78 17.13 -26.02
CA LEU A 50 4.45 17.89 -24.80
C LEU A 50 4.42 16.99 -23.56
N ASN A 51 3.81 15.80 -23.65
CA ASN A 51 3.73 14.86 -22.54
C ASN A 51 5.13 14.36 -22.13
N PHE A 52 6.00 14.05 -23.10
CA PHE A 52 7.38 13.67 -22.82
C PHE A 52 8.20 14.82 -22.22
N GLN A 53 8.06 16.05 -22.72
CA GLN A 53 8.75 17.23 -22.15
C GLN A 53 8.32 17.48 -20.71
N LYS A 54 7.03 17.34 -20.40
CA LYS A 54 6.53 17.44 -19.02
C LYS A 54 7.17 16.36 -18.13
N LEU A 55 7.24 15.12 -18.60
CA LEU A 55 7.86 14.04 -17.83
C LEU A 55 9.37 14.28 -17.60
N ILE A 56 10.10 14.73 -18.62
CA ILE A 56 11.53 15.06 -18.51
C ILE A 56 11.76 16.12 -17.44
N LYS A 57 10.96 17.20 -17.46
CA LYS A 57 11.05 18.25 -16.45
C LYS A 57 10.85 17.70 -15.03
N ILE A 58 9.86 16.85 -14.82
CA ILE A 58 9.62 16.20 -13.52
C ILE A 58 10.79 15.29 -13.15
N PHE A 59 11.39 14.57 -14.11
CA PHE A 59 12.55 13.72 -13.88
C PHE A 59 13.82 14.46 -13.51
N GLU A 60 13.91 15.77 -13.77
CA GLU A 60 15.02 16.61 -13.32
C GLU A 60 14.88 17.05 -11.85
N GLU A 61 13.68 17.01 -11.27
CA GLU A 61 13.40 17.44 -9.90
C GLU A 61 13.96 16.45 -8.86
N LYS A 62 14.76 16.90 -7.89
CA LYS A 62 15.32 16.00 -6.85
C LYS A 62 14.24 15.23 -6.08
N ASN A 63 13.13 15.90 -5.78
CA ASN A 63 11.97 15.37 -5.06
C ASN A 63 10.72 15.76 -5.85
N PRO A 64 10.31 14.97 -6.86
CA PRO A 64 9.19 15.35 -7.70
C PRO A 64 7.87 15.28 -6.93
N ASN A 65 6.91 16.12 -7.32
CA ASN A 65 5.54 15.94 -6.86
C ASN A 65 4.99 14.60 -7.39
N GLU A 66 4.57 13.71 -6.48
CA GLU A 66 4.12 12.36 -6.82
C GLU A 66 2.90 12.35 -7.74
N LEU A 67 1.95 13.26 -7.53
CA LEU A 67 0.73 13.34 -8.34
C LEU A 67 1.03 13.84 -9.75
N ASP A 68 1.91 14.84 -9.88
CA ASP A 68 2.33 15.33 -11.19
C ASP A 68 3.11 14.27 -11.97
N LEU A 69 3.99 13.52 -11.28
CA LEU A 69 4.69 12.38 -11.83
C LEU A 69 3.72 11.30 -12.33
N ALA A 70 2.78 10.88 -11.49
CA ALA A 70 1.80 9.85 -11.84
C ALA A 70 0.95 10.26 -13.05
N LYS A 71 0.45 11.51 -13.07
CA LYS A 71 -0.32 12.06 -14.20
C LYS A 71 0.52 12.14 -15.47
N ALA A 72 1.79 12.54 -15.38
CA ALA A 72 2.67 12.62 -16.53
C ALA A 72 2.92 11.23 -17.14
N LEU A 73 3.16 10.21 -16.32
CA LEU A 73 3.33 8.83 -16.79
C LEU A 73 2.04 8.28 -17.40
N ASP A 74 0.89 8.51 -16.78
CA ASP A 74 -0.40 8.08 -17.31
C ASP A 74 -0.75 8.75 -18.65
N SER A 75 -0.35 10.01 -18.84
CA SER A 75 -0.54 10.72 -20.12
C SER A 75 0.24 10.12 -21.29
N LEU A 76 1.21 9.22 -21.02
CA LEU A 76 1.93 8.48 -22.06
C LEU A 76 1.22 7.18 -22.47
N SER A 77 0.24 6.70 -21.70
CA SER A 77 -0.50 5.47 -22.00
C SER A 77 -1.07 5.40 -23.43
N PRO A 78 -1.68 6.46 -23.99
CA PRO A 78 -2.19 6.43 -25.37
C PRO A 78 -1.12 6.31 -26.46
N ILE A 79 0.15 6.59 -26.15
CA ILE A 79 1.27 6.56 -27.10
C ILE A 79 1.67 5.11 -27.40
N PHE A 80 1.49 4.22 -26.43
CA PHE A 80 1.80 2.80 -26.57
C PHE A 80 0.59 2.10 -27.21
N SER A 81 0.46 2.15 -28.54
CA SER A 81 -0.68 1.56 -29.26
C SER A 81 -0.63 0.03 -29.29
N ILE A 82 -1.83 -0.57 -29.30
CA ILE A 82 -2.06 -2.02 -29.28
C ILE A 82 -1.90 -2.64 -30.69
N ASP A 83 -1.99 -1.83 -31.75
CA ASP A 83 -1.99 -2.32 -33.13
C ASP A 83 -0.60 -2.82 -33.55
N ASN A 84 -0.53 -4.06 -34.04
CA ASN A 84 0.67 -4.76 -34.55
C ASN A 84 1.76 -5.11 -33.52
N THR A 85 1.43 -5.13 -32.24
CA THR A 85 2.38 -5.40 -31.17
C THR A 85 2.50 -6.91 -30.87
N LYS A 86 3.73 -7.46 -30.79
CA LYS A 86 3.97 -8.87 -30.38
C LYS A 86 3.30 -9.16 -29.03
N LYS A 87 2.74 -10.38 -28.85
CA LYS A 87 1.96 -10.79 -27.65
C LYS A 87 2.61 -10.40 -26.31
N ASP A 88 3.93 -10.55 -26.18
CA ASP A 88 4.65 -10.21 -24.94
C ASP A 88 4.77 -8.69 -24.69
N ILE A 89 4.87 -7.89 -25.75
CA ILE A 89 4.88 -6.43 -25.64
C ILE A 89 3.47 -5.92 -25.34
N LEU A 90 2.43 -6.56 -25.88
CA LEU A 90 1.04 -6.24 -25.58
C LEU A 90 0.72 -6.41 -24.08
N LYS A 91 1.23 -7.48 -23.46
CA LYS A 91 1.12 -7.67 -22.00
C LYS A 91 1.78 -6.53 -21.24
N LEU A 92 3.00 -6.15 -21.62
CA LEU A 92 3.72 -5.04 -20.98
C LEU A 92 2.98 -3.70 -21.13
N VAL A 93 2.36 -3.44 -22.28
CA VAL A 93 1.55 -2.23 -22.52
C VAL A 93 0.31 -2.24 -21.62
N ASN A 94 -0.44 -3.35 -21.57
CA ASN A 94 -1.62 -3.46 -20.72
C ASN A 94 -1.27 -3.31 -19.23
N ASP A 95 -0.18 -3.97 -18.79
CA ASP A 95 0.32 -3.85 -17.42
C ASP A 95 0.73 -2.41 -17.13
N TYR A 96 1.39 -1.71 -18.07
CA TYR A 96 1.73 -0.29 -17.92
C TYR A 96 0.50 0.58 -17.71
N ILE A 97 -0.51 0.45 -18.57
CA ILE A 97 -1.75 1.25 -18.53
C ILE A 97 -2.49 1.00 -17.20
N GLN A 98 -2.63 -0.25 -16.78
CA GLN A 98 -3.31 -0.57 -15.52
C GLN A 98 -2.55 0.01 -14.32
N LYS A 99 -1.21 -0.09 -14.34
CA LYS A 99 -0.36 0.39 -13.24
C LYS A 99 -0.28 1.91 -13.20
N SER A 100 -0.31 2.61 -14.33
CA SER A 100 -0.35 4.07 -14.38
C SER A 100 -1.63 4.60 -13.74
N VAL A 101 -2.79 4.03 -14.08
CA VAL A 101 -4.08 4.39 -13.48
C VAL A 101 -4.07 4.14 -11.97
N THR A 102 -3.55 2.98 -11.55
CA THR A 102 -3.43 2.65 -10.11
C THR A 102 -2.52 3.63 -9.39
N PHE A 103 -1.39 4.02 -9.99
CA PHE A 103 -0.47 5.00 -9.43
C PHE A 103 -1.13 6.39 -9.31
N VAL A 104 -1.86 6.85 -10.34
CA VAL A 104 -2.60 8.11 -10.30
C VAL A 104 -3.60 8.11 -9.14
N ASN A 105 -4.38 7.03 -9.00
CA ASN A 105 -5.37 6.92 -7.92
C ASN A 105 -4.71 6.97 -6.53
N LEU A 106 -3.58 6.28 -6.34
CA LEU A 106 -2.84 6.29 -5.08
C LEU A 106 -2.26 7.68 -4.77
N ALA A 107 -1.67 8.34 -5.77
CA ALA A 107 -1.08 9.67 -5.63
C ALA A 107 -2.15 10.73 -5.33
N GLN A 108 -3.32 10.65 -5.99
CA GLN A 108 -4.45 11.54 -5.72
C GLN A 108 -4.95 11.42 -4.29
N LYS A 109 -5.09 10.18 -3.79
CA LYS A 109 -5.49 9.93 -2.40
C LYS A 109 -4.46 10.48 -1.43
N THR A 110 -3.19 10.17 -1.64
CA THR A 110 -2.08 10.63 -0.79
C THR A 110 -2.03 12.16 -0.72
N GLU A 111 -2.19 12.84 -1.86
CA GLU A 111 -2.24 14.31 -1.93
C GLU A 111 -3.48 14.88 -1.22
N SER A 112 -4.65 14.26 -1.40
CA SER A 112 -5.89 14.66 -0.70
C SER A 112 -5.73 14.62 0.82
N PHE A 113 -5.15 13.54 1.35
CA PHE A 113 -4.86 13.44 2.79
C PHE A 113 -3.79 14.44 3.25
N ARG A 114 -2.76 14.69 2.45
CA ARG A 114 -1.76 15.73 2.74
C ARG A 114 -2.41 17.10 2.88
N LEU A 115 -3.30 17.47 1.96
CA LEU A 115 -4.05 18.73 1.99
C LEU A 115 -4.97 18.79 3.21
N LYS A 116 -5.71 17.72 3.51
CA LYS A 116 -6.56 17.63 4.70
C LYS A 116 -5.76 17.83 5.99
N ARG A 117 -4.61 17.17 6.13
CA ARG A 117 -3.72 17.35 7.29
C ARG A 117 -3.18 18.77 7.38
N ALA A 118 -2.79 19.37 6.25
CA ALA A 118 -2.31 20.76 6.23
C ALA A 118 -3.40 21.72 6.71
N GLN A 119 -4.65 21.57 6.25
CA GLN A 119 -5.78 22.39 6.69
C GLN A 119 -6.01 22.30 8.21
N ILE A 120 -5.98 21.07 8.74
CA ILE A 120 -6.08 20.82 10.18
C ILE A 120 -4.91 21.49 10.92
N SER A 121 -3.70 21.36 10.38
CA SER A 121 -2.48 21.77 11.06
C SER A 121 -2.23 23.27 11.12
N ILE A 122 -2.82 24.07 10.22
CA ILE A 122 -2.60 25.52 10.14
C ILE A 122 -3.19 26.26 11.35
N HIS A 123 -4.27 25.76 11.94
CA HIS A 123 -5.04 26.48 12.96
C HIS A 123 -4.93 25.86 14.35
N TRP A 124 -4.23 24.73 14.49
CA TRP A 124 -4.18 23.96 15.72
C TRP A 124 -2.82 24.08 16.40
N SER A 125 -2.86 24.30 17.71
CA SER A 125 -1.72 24.18 18.61
C SER A 125 -1.18 22.74 18.61
N GLN A 126 0.06 22.58 19.08
CA GLN A 126 0.66 21.24 19.22
C GLN A 126 -0.19 20.33 20.12
N LYS A 127 -0.80 20.89 21.17
CA LYS A 127 -1.68 20.16 22.08
C LYS A 127 -2.92 19.62 21.35
N GLU A 128 -3.59 20.44 20.54
CA GLU A 128 -4.76 20.02 19.77
C GLU A 128 -4.42 18.95 18.72
N LYS A 129 -3.22 19.02 18.13
CA LYS A 129 -2.72 17.99 17.21
C LYS A 129 -2.52 16.65 17.93
N THR A 130 -1.89 16.67 19.10
CA THR A 130 -1.73 15.48 19.94
C THR A 130 -3.07 14.90 20.38
N GLU A 131 -4.00 15.76 20.82
CA GLU A 131 -5.35 15.32 21.20
C GLU A 131 -6.14 14.71 20.03
N PHE A 132 -5.95 15.22 18.81
CA PHE A 132 -6.54 14.64 17.61
C PHE A 132 -6.00 13.25 17.32
N ASP A 133 -4.68 13.09 17.29
CA ASP A 133 -4.06 11.78 17.07
C ASP A 133 -4.49 10.81 18.19
N ASP A 134 -4.52 11.25 19.45
CA ASP A 134 -5.03 10.48 20.58
C ASP A 134 -6.47 9.96 20.36
N ARG A 135 -7.37 10.81 19.84
CA ARG A 135 -8.74 10.38 19.51
C ARG A 135 -8.75 9.36 18.38
N LEU A 136 -7.91 9.54 17.36
CA LEU A 136 -7.81 8.61 16.25
C LEU A 136 -7.41 7.20 16.73
N PHE A 137 -6.42 7.14 17.63
CA PHE A 137 -5.94 5.88 18.22
C PHE A 137 -6.96 5.25 19.15
N LYS A 138 -7.60 6.03 20.03
CA LYS A 138 -8.43 5.54 21.15
C LYS A 138 -9.91 5.38 20.84
N ASN A 139 -10.46 6.19 19.92
CA ASN A 139 -11.91 6.38 19.81
C ASN A 139 -12.45 6.24 18.39
N GLU A 140 -11.65 6.51 17.34
CA GLU A 140 -12.17 6.55 15.96
C GLU A 140 -12.00 5.24 15.18
N GLY A 141 -11.40 4.21 15.77
CA GLY A 141 -11.51 2.82 15.30
C GLY A 141 -10.21 2.14 14.90
N MET A 142 -9.09 2.86 14.94
CA MET A 142 -7.77 2.23 14.81
C MET A 142 -7.54 1.20 15.94
N GLN A 143 -8.12 1.43 17.13
CA GLN A 143 -8.09 0.47 18.24
C GLN A 143 -8.80 -0.84 17.88
N PHE A 144 -9.97 -0.76 17.26
CA PHE A 144 -10.69 -1.96 16.78
C PHE A 144 -9.89 -2.68 15.70
N CYS A 145 -9.16 -1.94 14.85
CA CYS A 145 -8.25 -2.54 13.86
C CYS A 145 -7.11 -3.32 14.54
N LEU A 146 -6.48 -2.77 15.57
CA LEU A 146 -5.48 -3.49 16.35
C LEU A 146 -6.07 -4.75 17.02
N GLU A 147 -7.23 -4.63 17.65
CA GLU A 147 -7.92 -5.75 18.31
C GLU A 147 -8.28 -6.87 17.31
N TYR A 148 -8.81 -6.50 16.15
CA TYR A 148 -9.09 -7.41 15.04
C TYR A 148 -7.81 -8.12 14.56
N TYR A 149 -6.75 -7.36 14.26
CA TYR A 149 -5.50 -7.95 13.77
C TYR A 149 -4.83 -8.86 14.80
N LEU A 150 -4.83 -8.50 16.09
CA LEU A 150 -4.33 -9.37 17.15
C LEU A 150 -5.14 -10.66 17.25
N THR A 151 -6.46 -10.58 17.10
CA THR A 151 -7.35 -11.75 17.16
C THR A 151 -7.10 -12.69 15.99
N ILE A 152 -7.02 -12.17 14.77
CA ILE A 152 -6.66 -12.99 13.61
C ILE A 152 -5.29 -13.64 13.80
N TYR A 153 -4.28 -12.87 14.23
CA TYR A 153 -2.93 -13.42 14.41
C TYR A 153 -2.92 -14.55 15.43
N LYS A 154 -3.60 -14.38 16.58
CA LYS A 154 -3.72 -15.43 17.58
C LYS A 154 -4.36 -16.70 17.00
N LYS A 155 -5.45 -16.55 16.24
CA LYS A 155 -6.12 -17.67 15.57
C LYS A 155 -5.22 -18.39 14.57
N ILE A 156 -4.40 -17.66 13.81
CA ILE A 156 -3.41 -18.25 12.89
C ILE A 156 -2.34 -19.04 13.66
N ILE A 157 -1.83 -18.50 14.77
CA ILE A 157 -0.78 -19.18 15.55
C ILE A 157 -1.33 -20.43 16.26
N ASP A 158 -2.56 -20.35 16.78
CA ASP A 158 -3.20 -21.45 17.49
C ASP A 158 -3.75 -22.55 16.56
N ALA A 159 -3.92 -22.25 15.28
CA ALA A 159 -4.38 -23.21 14.28
C ALA A 159 -3.41 -24.40 14.16
N THR A 160 -3.98 -25.60 14.21
CA THR A 160 -3.21 -26.86 14.29
C THR A 160 -2.78 -27.39 12.93
N SER A 161 -3.43 -26.94 11.85
CA SER A 161 -3.16 -27.36 10.47
C SER A 161 -2.80 -26.18 9.56
N ILE A 162 -2.10 -26.47 8.47
CA ILE A 162 -1.76 -25.46 7.45
C ILE A 162 -3.04 -24.94 6.78
N GLU A 163 -4.00 -25.82 6.53
CA GLU A 163 -5.29 -25.51 5.92
C GLU A 163 -6.09 -24.54 6.78
N GLU A 164 -6.10 -24.75 8.09
CA GLU A 164 -6.77 -23.84 9.04
C GLU A 164 -6.07 -22.47 9.07
N LYS A 165 -4.73 -22.42 9.07
CA LYS A 165 -3.97 -21.16 8.96
C LYS A 165 -4.32 -20.40 7.69
N LYS A 166 -4.36 -21.10 6.56
CA LYS A 166 -4.73 -20.55 5.25
C LYS A 166 -6.14 -19.98 5.27
N SER A 167 -7.09 -20.63 5.95
CA SER A 167 -8.47 -20.15 6.02
C SER A 167 -8.60 -18.73 6.58
N TYR A 168 -7.77 -18.34 7.56
CA TYR A 168 -7.77 -16.98 8.12
C TYR A 168 -7.18 -15.92 7.19
N ILE A 169 -6.42 -16.34 6.18
CA ILE A 169 -5.75 -15.49 5.20
C ILE A 169 -6.57 -15.39 3.92
N GLU A 170 -6.97 -16.52 3.36
CA GLU A 170 -7.51 -16.65 1.99
C GLU A 170 -9.01 -16.36 1.91
N ASN A 171 -9.77 -16.65 2.97
CA ASN A 171 -11.22 -16.51 2.92
C ASN A 171 -11.64 -15.04 2.91
N THR A 172 -12.69 -14.74 2.14
CA THR A 172 -13.28 -13.41 2.10
C THR A 172 -13.84 -12.98 3.45
N GLN A 173 -14.33 -13.94 4.23
CA GLN A 173 -14.86 -13.75 5.56
C GLN A 173 -14.44 -14.91 6.47
N VAL A 174 -14.10 -14.60 7.70
CA VAL A 174 -13.66 -15.53 8.75
C VAL A 174 -14.47 -15.27 10.00
N ASP A 175 -14.83 -16.31 10.74
CA ASP A 175 -15.54 -16.17 12.01
C ASP A 175 -14.55 -16.16 13.18
N LEU A 176 -14.57 -15.07 13.94
CA LEU A 176 -13.74 -14.91 15.15
C LEU A 176 -14.54 -15.12 16.44
N GLY A 177 -15.78 -15.61 16.38
CA GLY A 177 -16.66 -15.84 17.51
C GLY A 177 -17.55 -14.65 17.88
N ALA A 178 -17.46 -13.55 17.13
CA ALA A 178 -18.29 -12.35 17.29
C ALA A 178 -19.03 -11.98 15.98
N GLY A 179 -19.10 -12.93 15.04
CA GLY A 179 -19.58 -12.72 13.68
C GLY A 179 -18.45 -12.72 12.65
N GLY A 180 -18.84 -12.74 11.38
CA GLY A 180 -17.88 -12.83 10.29
C GLY A 180 -17.21 -11.49 9.99
N VAL A 181 -15.88 -11.48 10.02
CA VAL A 181 -15.02 -10.34 9.65
C VAL A 181 -14.20 -10.69 8.41
N PRO A 182 -13.61 -9.72 7.69
CA PRO A 182 -12.77 -10.04 6.53
C PRO A 182 -11.57 -10.94 6.91
N GLY A 183 -11.17 -11.85 6.02
CA GLY A 183 -9.85 -12.48 6.11
C GLY A 183 -8.75 -11.52 5.67
N LEU A 184 -7.49 -11.82 6.00
CA LEU A 184 -6.38 -10.87 5.79
C LEU A 184 -6.20 -10.45 4.34
N TRP A 185 -6.29 -11.39 3.39
CA TRP A 185 -6.14 -11.06 1.98
C TRP A 185 -7.18 -10.04 1.53
N THR A 186 -8.44 -10.24 1.90
CA THR A 186 -9.54 -9.32 1.57
C THR A 186 -9.40 -7.97 2.27
N ASP A 187 -8.97 -7.94 3.53
CA ASP A 187 -8.71 -6.69 4.25
C ASP A 187 -7.64 -5.84 3.54
N PHE A 188 -6.50 -6.44 3.20
CA PHE A 188 -5.39 -5.78 2.52
C PHE A 188 -5.65 -5.46 1.03
N GLN A 189 -6.68 -6.02 0.41
CA GLN A 189 -7.10 -5.59 -0.93
C GLN A 189 -7.57 -4.14 -0.91
N SER A 190 -8.29 -3.77 0.15
CA SER A 190 -8.69 -2.39 0.39
C SER A 190 -7.50 -1.56 0.92
N MET A 191 -7.66 -0.23 0.89
CA MET A 191 -6.77 0.69 1.58
C MET A 191 -7.45 1.30 2.81
N ASP A 192 -8.50 0.65 3.31
CA ASP A 192 -9.42 1.24 4.28
C ASP A 192 -8.73 1.64 5.58
N VAL A 193 -7.87 0.78 6.13
CA VAL A 193 -7.15 1.08 7.39
C VAL A 193 -6.21 2.28 7.20
N ALA A 194 -5.48 2.32 6.08
CA ALA A 194 -4.62 3.45 5.76
C ALA A 194 -5.42 4.74 5.55
N GLU A 195 -6.53 4.69 4.82
CA GLU A 195 -7.35 5.86 4.47
C GLU A 195 -8.16 6.39 5.65
N LYS A 196 -8.76 5.51 6.45
CA LYS A 196 -9.59 5.90 7.59
C LYS A 196 -8.75 6.35 8.79
N PHE A 197 -7.53 5.83 8.92
CA PHE A 197 -6.73 6.08 10.13
C PHE A 197 -5.34 6.62 9.79
N ILE A 198 -4.47 5.81 9.18
CA ILE A 198 -3.04 6.10 9.17
C ILE A 198 -2.73 7.42 8.45
N PHE A 199 -3.33 7.67 7.29
CA PHE A 199 -3.12 8.91 6.54
C PHE A 199 -3.62 10.18 7.25
N LEU A 200 -4.48 10.07 8.26
CA LEU A 200 -4.98 11.22 9.01
C LEU A 200 -4.05 11.65 10.15
N ILE A 201 -3.16 10.77 10.59
CA ILE A 201 -2.20 11.04 11.68
C ILE A 201 -1.37 12.29 11.36
N LEU A 202 -1.35 13.24 12.29
CA LEU A 202 -0.68 14.52 12.15
C LEU A 202 0.81 14.44 12.50
N ASP A 203 1.19 13.58 13.44
CA ASP A 203 2.59 13.24 13.70
C ASP A 203 3.21 12.51 12.49
N ASP A 204 4.15 13.18 11.82
CA ASP A 204 4.79 12.70 10.60
C ASP A 204 5.62 11.43 10.84
N ASP A 205 6.35 11.34 11.96
CA ASP A 205 7.22 10.20 12.26
C ASP A 205 6.38 8.95 12.56
N LEU A 206 5.33 9.12 13.38
CA LEU A 206 4.37 8.07 13.70
C LEU A 206 3.67 7.56 12.43
N ARG A 207 3.17 8.49 11.62
CA ARG A 207 2.46 8.18 10.38
C ARG A 207 3.36 7.43 9.41
N ASN A 208 4.58 7.93 9.18
CA ASN A 208 5.48 7.34 8.20
C ASN A 208 5.89 5.93 8.62
N ALA A 209 6.15 5.70 9.91
CA ALA A 209 6.46 4.37 10.43
C ALA A 209 5.31 3.36 10.20
N LEU A 210 4.07 3.79 10.44
CA LEU A 210 2.88 2.94 10.23
C LEU A 210 2.60 2.69 8.74
N LEU A 211 2.70 3.73 7.91
CA LEU A 211 2.48 3.59 6.47
C LEU A 211 3.53 2.68 5.84
N ASP A 212 4.79 2.73 6.28
CA ASP A 212 5.87 1.90 5.72
C ASP A 212 5.54 0.42 5.89
N ILE A 213 5.33 0.00 7.15
CA ILE A 213 5.05 -1.39 7.46
C ILE A 213 3.69 -1.86 6.90
N TYR A 214 2.70 -0.97 6.82
CA TYR A 214 1.40 -1.26 6.22
C TYR A 214 1.55 -1.56 4.73
N PHE A 215 2.24 -0.70 3.97
CA PHE A 215 2.43 -0.92 2.54
C PHE A 215 3.34 -2.10 2.25
N GLU A 216 4.38 -2.33 3.04
CA GLU A 216 5.20 -3.54 2.92
C GLU A 216 4.38 -4.83 3.10
N THR A 217 3.53 -4.86 4.13
CA THR A 217 2.66 -6.00 4.41
C THR A 217 1.60 -6.16 3.32
N ARG A 218 0.95 -5.07 2.92
CA ARG A 218 -0.02 -5.05 1.84
C ARG A 218 0.58 -5.61 0.54
N ILE A 219 1.76 -5.17 0.14
CA ILE A 219 2.43 -5.63 -1.09
C ILE A 219 2.61 -7.15 -1.08
N ARG A 220 2.92 -7.75 0.08
CA ARG A 220 3.03 -9.20 0.22
C ARG A 220 1.68 -9.91 0.06
N PHE A 221 0.63 -9.40 0.70
CA PHE A 221 -0.73 -9.94 0.49
C PHE A 221 -1.25 -9.73 -0.94
N MET A 222 -0.85 -8.66 -1.63
CA MET A 222 -1.24 -8.42 -3.03
C MET A 222 -0.56 -9.33 -4.06
N LYS A 223 0.38 -10.19 -3.62
CA LYS A 223 0.89 -11.30 -4.45
C LYS A 223 -0.11 -12.45 -4.54
N LEU A 224 -1.08 -12.52 -3.63
CA LEU A 224 -2.12 -13.54 -3.65
C LEU A 224 -3.14 -13.24 -4.76
N HIS A 225 -3.37 -14.22 -5.62
CA HIS A 225 -4.27 -14.09 -6.77
C HIS A 225 -5.32 -15.20 -6.78
N VAL A 226 -6.58 -14.86 -7.04
CA VAL A 226 -7.60 -15.90 -7.30
C VAL A 226 -7.35 -16.49 -8.67
N ILE A 227 -7.06 -17.78 -8.70
CA ILE A 227 -7.04 -18.60 -9.91
C ILE A 227 -8.15 -19.62 -9.86
N LYS A 228 -8.65 -20.05 -11.01
CA LYS A 228 -9.58 -21.18 -11.09
C LYS A 228 -8.78 -22.46 -11.20
N ASN A 229 -9.10 -23.46 -10.36
CA ASN A 229 -8.54 -24.79 -10.49
C ASN A 229 -9.14 -25.53 -11.71
N LYS A 230 -8.72 -26.77 -11.97
CA LYS A 230 -9.22 -27.59 -13.10
C LYS A 230 -10.73 -27.89 -13.04
N GLN A 231 -11.37 -27.66 -11.90
CA GLN A 231 -12.80 -27.86 -11.64
C GLN A 231 -13.56 -26.51 -11.62
N GLU A 232 -12.94 -25.44 -12.12
CA GLU A 232 -13.43 -24.05 -12.10
C GLU A 232 -13.66 -23.44 -10.71
N GLN A 233 -13.21 -24.10 -9.64
CA GLN A 233 -13.33 -23.57 -8.30
C GLN A 233 -12.23 -22.53 -8.03
N PRO A 234 -12.56 -21.39 -7.37
CA PRO A 234 -11.57 -20.39 -7.01
C PRO A 234 -10.60 -20.96 -5.96
N HIS A 235 -9.31 -20.73 -6.18
CA HIS A 235 -8.22 -21.05 -5.27
C HIS A 235 -7.21 -19.91 -5.28
N ILE A 236 -6.51 -19.69 -4.16
CA ILE A 236 -5.49 -18.63 -4.06
C ILE A 236 -4.13 -19.15 -4.55
N ASP A 237 -3.62 -18.56 -5.64
CA ASP A 237 -2.22 -18.67 -6.03
C ASP A 237 -1.36 -17.73 -5.19
N TYR A 238 -0.27 -18.27 -4.65
CA TYR A 238 0.67 -17.55 -3.81
C TYR A 238 1.78 -16.86 -4.61
N ALA A 239 1.86 -17.06 -5.94
CA ALA A 239 2.78 -16.33 -6.83
C ALA A 239 4.23 -16.21 -6.32
N GLY A 240 4.73 -17.27 -5.66
CA GLY A 240 6.10 -17.34 -5.12
C GLY A 240 6.32 -16.71 -3.74
N ILE A 241 5.27 -16.32 -3.00
CA ILE A 241 5.36 -16.01 -1.56
C ILE A 241 4.99 -17.24 -0.71
N SER A 242 5.71 -17.51 0.37
CA SER A 242 5.35 -18.59 1.30
C SER A 242 4.30 -18.14 2.32
N LEU A 243 3.59 -19.10 2.92
CA LEU A 243 2.65 -18.83 4.01
C LEU A 243 3.39 -18.21 5.21
N GLU A 244 4.58 -18.72 5.50
CA GLU A 244 5.47 -18.26 6.56
C GLU A 244 5.88 -16.80 6.35
N GLU A 245 6.20 -16.41 5.11
CA GLU A 245 6.51 -15.01 4.77
C GLU A 245 5.33 -14.06 4.99
N LEU A 246 4.10 -14.50 4.70
CA LEU A 246 2.89 -13.71 4.95
C LEU A 246 2.65 -13.53 6.44
N ILE A 247 2.71 -14.62 7.21
CA ILE A 247 2.52 -14.60 8.67
C ILE A 247 3.59 -13.73 9.32
N LEU A 248 4.85 -13.86 8.89
CA LEU A 248 5.95 -13.05 9.40
C LEU A 248 5.74 -11.56 9.10
N SER A 249 5.31 -11.20 7.89
CA SER A 249 5.02 -9.81 7.57
C SER A 249 3.87 -9.25 8.39
N PHE A 250 2.80 -10.03 8.57
CA PHE A 250 1.66 -9.62 9.38
C PHE A 250 2.04 -9.46 10.86
N ARG A 251 2.91 -10.33 11.37
CA ARG A 251 3.51 -10.19 12.70
C ARG A 251 4.29 -8.88 12.83
N GLN A 252 5.13 -8.55 11.85
CA GLN A 252 5.91 -7.30 11.88
C GLN A 252 5.01 -6.06 11.90
N LEU A 253 3.92 -6.07 11.13
CA LEU A 253 2.88 -5.05 11.19
C LEU A 253 2.32 -4.89 12.61
N LEU A 254 1.93 -6.00 13.25
CA LEU A 254 1.38 -5.99 14.60
C LEU A 254 2.37 -5.47 15.64
N LEU A 255 3.66 -5.82 15.54
CA LEU A 255 4.68 -5.32 16.45
C LEU A 255 4.84 -3.79 16.35
N VAL A 256 4.83 -3.25 15.13
CA VAL A 256 4.89 -1.80 14.90
C VAL A 256 3.61 -1.12 15.38
N PHE A 257 2.44 -1.69 15.10
CA PHE A 257 1.17 -1.17 15.59
C PHE A 257 1.13 -1.13 17.12
N LEU A 258 1.42 -2.25 17.80
CA LEU A 258 1.48 -2.28 19.26
C LEU A 258 2.48 -1.28 19.84
N SER A 259 3.69 -1.22 19.29
CA SER A 259 4.70 -0.26 19.75
C SER A 259 4.22 1.18 19.61
N THR A 260 3.54 1.49 18.51
CA THR A 260 2.96 2.80 18.24
C THR A 260 1.84 3.14 19.24
N TYR A 261 0.94 2.18 19.50
CA TYR A 261 -0.12 2.31 20.50
C TYR A 261 0.43 2.58 21.90
N GLN A 262 1.46 1.83 22.30
CA GLN A 262 2.12 1.99 23.59
C GLN A 262 2.80 3.36 23.72
N LYS A 263 3.46 3.85 22.66
CA LYS A 263 4.06 5.20 22.63
C LYS A 263 3.01 6.32 22.76
N GLN A 264 1.81 6.11 22.24
CA GLN A 264 0.67 7.03 22.38
C GLN A 264 -0.10 6.86 23.70
N GLY A 265 0.45 6.12 24.68
CA GLY A 265 -0.17 5.88 25.99
C GLY A 265 -1.48 5.07 25.90
N THR A 266 -1.70 4.35 24.80
CA THR A 266 -2.84 3.45 24.63
C THR A 266 -2.42 2.03 24.96
N GLU A 267 -2.34 1.74 26.25
CA GLU A 267 -1.88 0.45 26.76
C GLU A 267 -3.01 -0.59 26.91
N GLN A 268 -4.27 -0.15 26.86
CA GLN A 268 -5.44 -0.99 27.12
C GLN A 268 -6.35 -1.13 25.90
N LEU A 269 -6.62 -2.37 25.51
CA LEU A 269 -7.71 -2.74 24.60
C LEU A 269 -9.07 -2.48 25.26
N LYS A 270 -10.08 -2.08 24.49
CA LYS A 270 -11.41 -1.66 24.98
C LYS A 270 -12.51 -2.65 24.60
N SER A 271 -12.30 -3.50 23.60
CA SER A 271 -13.31 -4.47 23.17
C SER A 271 -13.51 -5.57 24.21
N TYR A 272 -14.77 -5.98 24.37
CA TYR A 272 -15.15 -7.17 25.13
C TYR A 272 -14.99 -8.47 24.31
N PHE A 273 -14.91 -8.37 22.98
CA PHE A 273 -14.94 -9.51 22.06
C PHE A 273 -13.56 -9.87 21.47
N PHE A 274 -12.63 -8.92 21.42
CA PHE A 274 -11.36 -9.04 20.70
C PHE A 274 -10.14 -8.76 21.61
N THR A 275 -10.02 -9.52 22.70
CA THR A 275 -8.91 -9.43 23.66
C THR A 275 -8.16 -10.76 23.79
N PRO A 276 -7.63 -11.31 22.68
CA PRO A 276 -6.99 -12.64 22.64
C PRO A 276 -5.76 -12.77 23.55
N TYR A 277 -5.12 -11.64 23.90
CA TYR A 277 -3.97 -11.55 24.79
C TYR A 277 -4.31 -10.79 26.09
N GLY A 278 -5.60 -10.78 26.47
CA GLY A 278 -6.13 -9.92 27.53
C GLY A 278 -6.21 -8.45 27.12
N ASN A 279 -6.55 -7.58 28.08
CA ASN A 279 -6.79 -6.17 27.80
C ASN A 279 -5.50 -5.34 27.68
N LYS A 280 -4.32 -5.92 27.93
CA LYS A 280 -3.01 -5.23 27.86
C LYS A 280 -2.01 -6.09 27.09
N PRO A 281 -2.18 -6.25 25.77
CA PRO A 281 -1.25 -7.03 24.96
C PRO A 281 0.14 -6.41 25.02
N LEU A 282 1.14 -7.24 25.25
CA LEU A 282 2.55 -6.84 25.24
C LEU A 282 3.21 -7.33 23.96
N ILE A 283 4.25 -6.62 23.52
CA ILE A 283 5.07 -7.01 22.36
C ILE A 283 5.57 -8.46 22.50
N ARG A 284 5.93 -8.86 23.73
CA ARG A 284 6.39 -10.21 24.02
C ARG A 284 5.32 -11.27 23.74
N ASP A 285 4.02 -10.95 23.87
CA ASP A 285 2.94 -11.92 23.70
C ASP A 285 2.76 -12.33 22.23
N ILE A 286 3.36 -11.57 21.30
CA ILE A 286 3.43 -11.89 19.88
C ILE A 286 4.68 -12.77 19.58
N HIS A 287 4.59 -14.03 20.00
CA HIS A 287 5.61 -15.06 19.76
C HIS A 287 5.52 -15.68 18.35
N LEU A 288 6.59 -16.43 17.98
CA LEU A 288 6.69 -17.26 16.77
C LEU A 288 5.91 -18.57 16.93
#